data_AF-A0A859FBI2-F1
#
_entry.id   AF-A0A859FBI2-F1
#
_cell.length_a   1.000
_cell.length_b   1.000
_cell.length_c   1.000
_cell.angle_alpha   90.00
_cell.angle_beta   90.00
_cell.angle_gamma   90.00
#
_symmetry.space_group_name_H-M   'P 1'
#
loop_
_entity.id
_entity.type
_entity.pdbx_description
1 polymer ?
#
loop_
_entity_poly.entity_id
_entity_poly.type
_entity_poly.pdbx_seq_one_letter_code
_entity_poly.pdbx_strand_id
1 'polypeptide(L)'
;MDRQLVAVLETLEQKEAVMRELEIKGVDKDDVYILSREDEGASAYDEHFEHGNFVVLVEVEREIGRIPVEDVDTIDQHRTPKGHHHMPHHQMKQGL
;
A
#
# COMPACT_ATOMS: atom_id res chain seq x y z
N MET A 1 18.57 -7.40 -15.44
CA MET A 1 18.13 -6.98 -14.11
C MET A 1 16.64 -6.77 -14.21
N ASP A 2 15.87 -7.43 -13.35
CA ASP A 2 14.41 -7.37 -13.38
C ASP A 2 13.94 -6.27 -12.43
N ARG A 3 13.02 -5.43 -12.90
CA ARG A 3 12.42 -4.38 -12.09
C ARG A 3 11.22 -4.94 -11.37
N GLN A 4 11.23 -4.89 -10.05
CA GLN A 4 10.12 -5.37 -9.23
C GLN A 4 9.21 -4.21 -8.86
N LEU A 5 7.90 -4.36 -9.08
CA LEU A 5 6.91 -3.43 -8.53
C LEU A 5 6.77 -3.65 -7.02
N VAL A 6 7.01 -2.61 -6.25
CA VAL A 6 6.93 -2.66 -4.78
C VAL A 6 5.75 -1.88 -4.24
N ALA A 7 5.30 -0.82 -4.90
CA ALA A 7 4.19 0.00 -4.44
C ALA A 7 3.48 0.70 -5.60
N VAL A 8 2.22 1.05 -5.37
CA VAL A 8 1.44 1.95 -6.22
C VAL A 8 1.04 3.13 -5.34
N LEU A 9 1.33 4.34 -5.79
CA LEU A 9 1.01 5.58 -5.08
C LEU A 9 -0.10 6.32 -5.81
N GLU A 10 -1.04 6.85 -5.04
CA GLU A 10 -2.04 7.78 -5.54
C GLU A 10 -1.45 9.19 -5.67
N THR A 11 -0.65 9.60 -4.69
CA THR A 11 -0.01 10.91 -4.60
C THR A 11 1.49 10.81 -4.34
N LEU A 12 2.23 11.87 -4.66
CA LEU A 12 3.66 11.95 -4.37
C LEU A 12 3.98 12.04 -2.87
N GLU A 13 3.00 12.38 -2.02
CA GLU A 13 3.19 12.49 -0.56
C GLU A 13 3.42 11.10 0.07
N GLN A 14 2.80 10.05 -0.51
CA GLN A 14 2.98 8.67 -0.08
C GLN A 14 4.40 8.12 -0.38
N LYS A 15 5.16 8.80 -1.27
CA LYS A 15 6.52 8.39 -1.65
C LYS A 15 7.44 8.28 -0.44
N GLU A 16 7.38 9.23 0.50
CA GLU A 16 8.34 9.28 1.60
C GLU A 16 8.26 8.04 2.50
N ALA A 17 7.05 7.55 2.76
CA ALA A 17 6.83 6.33 3.52
C ALA A 17 7.43 5.10 2.81
N VAL A 18 7.20 4.98 1.50
CA VAL A 18 7.74 3.86 0.70
C VAL A 18 9.26 3.91 0.61
N MET A 19 9.84 5.10 0.40
CA MET A 19 11.29 5.28 0.37
C MET A 19 11.94 4.90 1.70
N ARG A 20 11.30 5.21 2.83
CA ARG A 20 11.79 4.83 4.16
C ARG A 20 11.77 3.31 4.37
N GLU A 21 10.70 2.63 3.96
CA GLU A 21 10.60 1.18 4.02
C GLU A 21 11.66 0.50 3.13
N LEU A 22 11.92 1.05 1.95
CA LEU A 22 12.98 0.57 1.05
C LEU A 22 14.38 0.73 1.66
N GLU A 23 14.64 1.86 2.32
CA GLU A 23 15.90 2.11 3.02
C GLU A 23 16.12 1.10 4.17
N ILE A 24 15.07 0.77 4.94
CA ILE A 24 15.11 -0.26 5.99
C ILE A 24 15.42 -1.64 5.41
N LYS A 25 14.93 -1.93 4.21
CA LYS A 25 15.20 -3.18 3.47
C LYS A 25 16.57 -3.19 2.78
N GLY A 26 17.33 -2.09 2.86
CA GLY A 26 18.66 -1.94 2.30
C GLY A 26 18.68 -1.74 0.80
N VAL A 27 17.65 -1.09 0.24
CA VAL A 27 17.58 -0.68 -1.16
C VAL A 27 18.11 0.75 -1.28
N ASP A 28 19.05 0.96 -2.20
CA ASP A 28 19.60 2.29 -2.50
C ASP A 28 18.60 3.14 -3.28
N LYS A 29 18.62 4.45 -3.04
CA LYS A 29 17.67 5.39 -3.66
C LYS A 29 17.87 5.49 -5.17
N ASP A 30 19.09 5.27 -5.64
CA ASP A 30 19.45 5.23 -7.06
C ASP A 30 18.84 4.02 -7.80
N ASP A 31 18.50 2.95 -7.07
CA ASP A 31 17.85 1.75 -7.61
C ASP A 31 16.31 1.85 -7.60
N VAL A 32 15.74 2.96 -7.12
CA VAL A 32 14.29 3.19 -7.05
C VAL A 32 13.83 4.06 -8.21
N TYR A 33 12.88 3.53 -8.99
CA TYR A 33 12.26 4.22 -10.11
C TYR A 33 10.79 4.47 -9.82
N ILE A 34 10.34 5.70 -10.04
CA ILE A 34 8.93 6.06 -9.92
C ILE A 34 8.46 6.43 -11.32
N LEU A 35 7.49 5.68 -11.84
CA LEU A 35 6.86 5.96 -13.12
C LEU A 35 5.47 6.55 -12.87
N SER A 36 5.16 7.66 -13.53
CA SER A 36 3.80 8.16 -13.64
C SER A 36 3.08 7.46 -14.80
N ARG A 37 1.74 7.57 -14.83
CA ARG A 37 0.94 7.05 -15.95
C ARG A 37 1.34 7.63 -17.31
N GLU A 38 1.93 8.82 -17.34
CA GLU A 38 2.29 9.53 -18.57
C GLU A 38 3.72 9.22 -19.04
N ASP A 39 4.52 8.49 -18.26
CA ASP A 39 5.91 8.17 -18.59
C ASP A 39 6.06 7.09 -19.68
N GLU A 40 7.12 7.22 -20.49
CA GLU A 40 7.51 6.18 -21.45
C GLU A 40 7.87 4.87 -20.71
N GLY A 41 7.03 3.85 -20.87
CA GLY A 41 7.15 2.57 -20.18
C GLY A 41 6.05 2.29 -19.15
N ALA A 42 5.20 3.27 -18.85
CA ALA A 42 4.02 3.09 -17.99
C ALA A 42 3.00 2.10 -18.56
N SER A 43 2.91 1.94 -19.89
CA SER A 43 1.98 1.00 -20.54
C SER A 43 2.15 -0.45 -20.09
N ALA A 44 3.35 -0.83 -19.62
CA ALA A 44 3.60 -2.17 -19.08
C ALA A 44 2.95 -2.41 -17.71
N TYR A 45 2.50 -1.34 -17.05
CA TYR A 45 1.93 -1.33 -15.70
C TYR A 45 0.52 -0.72 -15.68
N ASP A 46 -0.16 -0.62 -16.84
CA ASP A 46 -1.47 0.04 -16.99
C ASP A 46 -2.51 -0.48 -15.99
N GLU A 47 -2.53 -1.79 -15.73
CA GLU A 47 -3.41 -2.45 -14.74
C GLU A 47 -3.20 -1.94 -13.30
N HIS A 48 -2.01 -1.45 -12.96
CA HIS A 48 -1.71 -0.95 -11.63
C HIS A 48 -2.12 0.51 -11.46
N PHE A 49 -2.24 1.26 -12.55
CA PHE A 49 -2.73 2.63 -12.52
C PHE A 49 -4.25 2.75 -12.29
N GLU A 50 -4.98 1.62 -12.23
CA GLU A 50 -6.36 1.61 -11.74
C GLU A 50 -6.45 1.96 -10.24
N HIS A 51 -5.36 1.76 -9.50
CA HIS A 51 -5.28 1.96 -8.04
C HIS A 51 -4.42 3.17 -7.63
N GLY A 52 -3.87 3.93 -8.57
CA GLY A 52 -3.04 5.09 -8.28
C GLY A 52 -2.44 5.71 -9.53
N ASN A 53 -1.74 6.83 -9.37
CA ASN A 53 -1.18 7.58 -10.49
C ASN A 53 0.31 7.32 -10.71
N PHE A 54 0.97 6.68 -9.74
CA PHE A 54 2.41 6.41 -9.76
C PHE A 54 2.69 4.96 -9.38
N VAL A 55 3.65 4.34 -10.02
CA VAL A 55 4.17 3.02 -9.64
C VAL A 55 5.62 3.15 -9.19
N VAL A 56 5.96 2.47 -8.10
CA VAL A 56 7.32 2.41 -7.57
C VAL A 56 7.91 1.06 -7.92
N LEU A 57 8.99 1.11 -8.69
CA LEU A 57 9.78 -0.02 -9.13
C LEU A 57 11.15 0.03 -8.46
N VAL A 58 11.72 -1.13 -8.18
CA VAL A 58 13.09 -1.24 -7.67
C VAL A 58 13.88 -2.24 -8.50
N GLU A 59 15.15 -1.92 -8.74
CA GLU A 59 16.08 -2.79 -9.45
C GLU A 59 17.06 -3.42 -8.46
N VAL A 60 16.75 -4.64 -8.02
CA VAL A 60 17.56 -5.34 -7.01
C VAL A 60 17.65 -6.83 -7.33
N GLU A 61 18.72 -7.48 -6.87
CA GLU A 61 18.92 -8.92 -7.07
C GLU A 61 18.03 -9.80 -6.17
N ARG A 62 17.42 -9.21 -5.14
CA ARG A 62 16.61 -9.92 -4.12
C ARG A 62 15.14 -9.53 -4.20
N GLU A 63 14.24 -10.45 -3.85
CA GLU A 63 12.81 -10.15 -3.75
C GLU A 63 12.52 -9.25 -2.53
N ILE A 64 11.87 -8.10 -2.77
CA ILE A 64 11.56 -7.10 -1.72
C ILE A 64 10.12 -7.26 -1.19
N GLY A 65 9.25 -7.88 -1.98
CA GLY A 65 7.80 -7.94 -1.74
C GLY A 65 7.09 -6.59 -1.91
N ARG A 66 5.76 -6.59 -1.73
CA ARG A 66 4.94 -5.37 -1.82
C ARG A 66 5.00 -4.57 -0.52
N ILE A 67 5.18 -3.26 -0.62
CA ILE A 67 5.22 -2.32 0.49
C ILE A 67 3.81 -1.74 0.66
N PRO A 68 3.20 -1.83 1.85
CA PRO A 68 1.92 -1.22 2.11
C PRO A 68 2.07 0.30 2.04
N VAL A 69 1.16 0.93 1.29
CA VAL A 69 1.04 2.38 1.24
C VAL A 69 -0.20 2.74 2.03
N GLU A 70 -0.09 3.66 2.98
CA GLU A 70 -1.28 4.16 3.69
C GLU A 70 -2.13 4.94 2.67
N ASP A 71 -3.37 4.50 2.44
CA ASP A 71 -4.35 5.27 1.66
C ASP A 71 -4.42 6.66 2.29
N VAL A 72 -4.23 7.71 1.47
CA VAL A 72 -4.44 9.07 1.97
C VAL A 72 -5.94 9.22 2.11
N ASP A 73 -6.47 8.90 3.30
CA ASP A 73 -7.87 8.94 3.69
C ASP A 73 -8.64 9.94 2.81
N THR A 74 -9.34 9.46 1.77
CA THR A 74 -10.50 10.17 1.29
C THR A 74 -11.39 10.28 2.51
N ILE A 75 -11.55 11.50 3.01
CA ILE A 75 -12.40 11.84 4.13
C ILE A 75 -13.84 11.50 3.73
N ASP A 76 -14.23 10.23 3.77
CA ASP A 76 -15.62 9.81 3.71
C ASP A 76 -15.82 8.43 4.34
N GLN A 77 -16.36 8.47 5.55
CA GLN A 77 -17.45 7.61 6.00
C GLN A 77 -17.34 6.12 5.66
N HIS A 78 -16.62 5.36 6.49
CA HIS A 78 -17.14 4.19 7.22
C HIS A 78 -16.00 3.61 8.09
N ARG A 79 -15.63 4.34 9.16
CA ARG A 79 -15.07 3.68 10.32
C ARG A 79 -16.18 2.79 10.90
N THR A 80 -16.28 1.54 10.43
CA THR A 80 -16.84 0.50 11.30
C THR A 80 -15.98 0.53 12.56
N PRO A 81 -16.53 0.85 13.74
CA PRO A 81 -15.74 0.82 14.95
C PRO A 81 -15.19 -0.60 15.11
N LYS A 82 -13.86 -0.73 15.17
CA LYS A 82 -13.19 -1.97 15.60
C LYS A 82 -13.58 -2.20 17.07
N GLY A 83 -14.70 -2.91 17.24
CA GLY A 83 -15.36 -3.07 18.52
C GLY A 83 -16.70 -3.80 18.43
N HIS A 84 -16.84 -4.77 17.50
CA HIS A 84 -17.93 -5.73 17.60
C HIS A 84 -17.55 -6.79 18.65
N HIS A 85 -17.51 -6.38 19.92
CA HIS A 85 -17.56 -7.35 21.00
C HIS A 85 -18.95 -8.01 20.91
N HIS A 86 -18.99 -9.22 20.37
CA HIS A 86 -20.11 -10.13 20.63
C HIS A 86 -20.18 -10.29 22.15
N MET A 87 -21.09 -9.57 22.80
CA MET A 87 -21.44 -9.90 24.18
C MET A 87 -22.07 -11.29 24.14
N PRO A 88 -21.55 -12.29 24.88
CA PRO A 88 -22.28 -13.52 25.05
C PRO A 88 -23.60 -13.19 25.74
N HIS A 89 -24.71 -13.52 25.08
CA HIS A 89 -26.06 -13.35 25.58
C HIS A 89 -26.29 -14.34 26.72
N HIS A 90 -25.80 -14.03 27.93
CA HIS A 90 -26.14 -14.79 29.13
C HIS A 90 -27.55 -14.41 29.59
N GLN A 91 -28.53 -15.07 28.99
CA GLN A 91 -29.89 -15.13 29.51
C GLN A 91 -29.95 -16.19 30.61
N MET A 92 -29.77 -15.79 31.87
CA MET A 92 -30.24 -16.61 32.99
C MET A 92 -31.66 -16.17 33.36
N LYS A 93 -32.62 -17.00 32.94
CA LYS A 93 -34.02 -16.99 33.38
C LYS A 93 -34.09 -17.00 34.92
N GLN A 94 -34.85 -16.07 35.49
CA GLN A 94 -35.43 -16.26 36.83
C GLN A 94 -36.41 -17.44 36.80
N GLY A 95 -36.36 -18.30 37.83
CA GLY A 95 -37.42 -19.27 38.09
C GLY A 95 -37.08 -20.31 39.16
N LEU A 96 -37.32 -19.96 40.43
CA LEU A 96 -38.22 -20.61 41.41
C LEU A 96 -37.97 -20.03 42.81
#